data_AF-A0A7Y2DXW7-F1
#
_entry.id   AF-A0A7Y2DXW7-F1
#
_cell.length_a   1.000
_cell.length_b   1.000
_cell.length_c   1.000
_cell.angle_alpha   90.00
_cell.angle_beta   90.00
_cell.angle_gamma   90.00
#
_symmetry.space_group_name_H-M   'P 1'
#
loop_
_entity.id
_entity.type
_entity.pdbx_description
1 polymer ?
#
loop_
_entity_poly.entity_id
_entity_poly.type
_entity_poly.pdbx_seq_one_letter_code
_entity_poly.pdbx_strand_id
1 'polypeptide(L)'
;RNWLHFDPYVFADAGVINVNNVNEDLEFSAVRADAGAGIALTIKKFGPLQKVKPFTVRIDFPFVINRTPNVSPDYADFRWVVGVGRSF
;
A
#
# COMPACT_ATOMS: atom_id res chain seq x y z
N ARG A 1 -20.93 -20.59 -0.02
CA ARG A 1 -20.66 -19.43 0.86
C ARG A 1 -19.38 -18.75 0.32
N ASN A 2 -19.48 -17.86 -0.69
CA ASN A 2 -18.32 -17.40 -1.50
C ASN A 2 -18.44 -15.93 -1.97
N TRP A 3 -18.96 -15.09 -1.09
CA TRP A 3 -19.29 -13.68 -1.29
C TRP A 3 -18.21 -12.69 -0.79
N LEU A 4 -17.42 -13.11 0.19
CA LEU A 4 -16.38 -12.33 0.84
C LEU A 4 -15.09 -13.14 0.86
N HIS A 5 -13.96 -12.46 0.65
CA HIS A 5 -12.63 -13.04 0.70
C HIS A 5 -11.75 -12.16 1.57
N PHE A 6 -10.98 -12.81 2.43
CA PHE A 6 -10.11 -12.18 3.41
C PHE A 6 -8.73 -12.77 3.25
N ASP A 7 -7.76 -11.94 2.90
CA ASP A 7 -6.38 -12.34 2.64
C ASP A 7 -5.43 -11.47 3.47
N PRO A 8 -4.93 -11.97 4.60
CA PRO A 8 -3.84 -11.32 5.31
C PRO A 8 -2.52 -11.56 4.56
N TYR A 9 -1.65 -10.56 4.53
CA TYR A 9 -0.33 -10.65 3.91
C TYR A 9 0.71 -9.84 4.67
N VAL A 10 1.98 -10.13 4.40
CA VAL A 10 3.12 -9.30 4.77
C VAL A 10 3.72 -8.69 3.52
N PHE A 11 4.27 -7.48 3.64
CA PHE A 11 4.88 -6.76 2.53
C PHE A 11 6.21 -6.14 2.95
N ALA A 12 7.10 -5.98 1.97
CA ALA A 12 8.38 -5.30 2.13
C ALA A 12 8.75 -4.69 0.77
N ASP A 13 8.61 -3.38 0.66
CA ASP A 13 8.81 -2.64 -0.58
C ASP A 13 10.02 -1.71 -0.44
N ALA A 14 10.71 -1.49 -1.56
CA ALA A 14 11.82 -0.56 -1.64
C ALA A 14 11.86 0.10 -3.02
N GLY A 15 12.20 1.39 -3.06
CA GLY A 15 12.23 2.16 -4.29
C GLY A 15 13.15 3.38 -4.23
N VAL A 16 13.49 3.87 -5.42
CA VAL A 16 14.20 5.13 -5.66
C VAL A 16 13.41 5.92 -6.68
N ILE A 17 13.45 7.25 -6.60
CA ILE A 17 12.86 8.12 -7.60
C ILE A 17 13.93 9.05 -8.16
N ASN A 18 13.83 9.40 -9.43
CA ASN A 18 14.65 10.47 -10.00
C ASN A 18 14.23 11.79 -9.36
N VAL A 19 15.19 12.57 -8.89
CA VAL A 19 14.98 13.84 -8.18
C VAL A 19 15.48 15.05 -8.96
N ASN A 20 16.07 14.84 -10.12
CA ASN A 20 16.60 15.92 -10.94
C ASN A 20 15.49 16.69 -11.70
N ASN A 21 15.86 17.83 -12.25
CA ASN A 21 15.02 18.55 -13.21
C ASN A 21 15.12 17.95 -14.62
N VAL A 22 14.15 18.26 -15.48
CA VAL A 22 14.02 17.73 -16.86
C VAL A 22 15.29 17.91 -17.72
N ASN A 23 16.11 18.92 -17.42
CA ASN A 23 17.32 19.27 -18.18
C ASN A 23 18.64 18.94 -17.45
N GLU A 24 18.58 18.18 -16.35
CA GLU A 24 19.75 17.77 -15.58
C GLU A 24 20.08 16.29 -15.83
N ASP A 25 21.32 15.89 -15.51
CA ASP A 25 21.73 14.49 -15.54
C ASP A 25 21.00 13.69 -14.47
N LEU A 26 20.68 12.43 -14.76
CA LEU A 26 19.88 11.55 -13.91
C LEU A 26 20.44 11.47 -12.48
N GLU A 27 19.66 11.93 -11.51
CA GLU A 27 20.03 11.88 -10.09
C GLU A 27 18.97 11.10 -9.31
N PHE A 28 19.40 10.05 -8.62
CA PHE A 28 18.48 9.22 -7.83
C PHE A 28 18.37 9.70 -6.39
N SER A 29 17.17 9.63 -5.84
CA SER A 29 16.96 9.78 -4.41
C SER A 29 17.68 8.69 -3.62
N ALA A 30 17.94 8.96 -2.34
CA ALA A 30 18.20 7.89 -1.38
C ALA A 30 17.09 6.83 -1.44
N VAL A 31 17.48 5.56 -1.23
CA VAL A 31 16.55 4.43 -1.18
C VAL A 31 15.47 4.70 -0.13
N ARG A 32 14.21 4.50 -0.50
CA ARG A 32 13.06 4.50 0.41
C ARG A 32 12.55 3.08 0.53
N ALA A 33 12.35 2.60 1.75
CA ALA A 33 11.88 1.27 2.01
C ALA A 33 10.92 1.24 3.20
N ASP A 34 9.94 0.35 3.12
CA ASP A 34 8.97 0.07 4.16
C ASP A 34 8.62 -1.42 4.23
N ALA A 35 8.26 -1.88 5.42
CA ALA A 35 7.84 -3.25 5.65
C ALA A 35 6.71 -3.29 6.69
N GLY A 36 5.78 -4.21 6.48
CA GLY A 36 4.57 -4.25 7.28
C GLY A 36 3.70 -5.47 7.03
N ALA A 37 2.51 -5.43 7.61
CA ALA A 37 1.47 -6.40 7.36
C ALA A 37 0.21 -5.69 6.88
N GLY A 38 -0.55 -6.38 6.04
CA GLY A 38 -1.77 -5.85 5.48
C GLY A 38 -2.87 -6.90 5.39
N ILE A 39 -4.07 -6.41 5.11
CA ILE A 39 -5.25 -7.23 4.94
C ILE A 39 -5.98 -6.75 3.68
N ALA A 40 -6.25 -7.66 2.77
CA ALA A 40 -7.14 -7.44 1.64
C ALA A 40 -8.51 -8.06 1.91
N LEU A 41 -9.56 -7.24 1.84
CA LEU A 41 -10.94 -7.66 1.92
C LEU A 41 -11.59 -7.48 0.54
N THR A 42 -11.92 -8.59 -0.12
CA THR A 42 -12.60 -8.57 -1.42
C THR A 42 -14.04 -9.03 -1.30
N ILE A 43 -14.96 -8.14 -1.64
CA ILE A 43 -16.38 -8.46 -1.85
C ILE A 43 -16.53 -8.96 -3.27
N LYS A 44 -16.75 -10.26 -3.43
CA LYS A 44 -16.86 -10.94 -4.73
C LYS A 44 -18.26 -10.85 -5.33
N LYS A 45 -19.30 -10.79 -4.50
CA LYS A 45 -20.71 -10.79 -4.93
C LYS A 45 -21.57 -9.91 -4.03
N PHE A 46 -22.34 -9.00 -4.63
CA PHE A 46 -23.27 -8.10 -3.94
C PHE A 46 -24.71 -8.62 -3.96
N GLY A 47 -24.92 -9.92 -3.70
CA GLY A 47 -26.25 -10.55 -3.67
C GLY A 47 -27.01 -10.39 -5.00
N PRO A 48 -28.13 -9.63 -5.04
CA PRO A 48 -28.91 -9.41 -6.27
C PRO A 48 -28.16 -8.60 -7.33
N LEU A 49 -27.13 -7.85 -6.94
CA LEU A 49 -26.32 -7.03 -7.84
C LEU A 49 -25.16 -7.83 -8.46
N GLN A 50 -25.50 -8.75 -9.37
CA GLN A 50 -24.52 -9.66 -9.98
C GLN A 50 -23.61 -9.00 -11.04
N LYS A 51 -23.95 -7.79 -11.51
CA LYS A 51 -23.15 -7.04 -12.51
C LYS A 51 -22.04 -6.19 -11.88
N VAL A 52 -22.04 -6.04 -10.55
CA VAL A 52 -21.02 -5.25 -9.85
C VAL A 52 -19.73 -6.05 -9.81
N LYS A 53 -18.63 -5.44 -10.31
CA LYS A 53 -17.30 -6.04 -10.26
C LYS A 53 -16.87 -6.27 -8.81
N PRO A 54 -16.04 -7.29 -8.53
CA PRO A 54 -15.46 -7.47 -7.21
C PRO A 54 -14.80 -6.19 -6.71
N PHE A 55 -15.01 -5.87 -5.44
CA PHE A 55 -14.48 -4.67 -4.81
C PHE A 55 -13.52 -5.05 -3.71
N THR A 56 -12.31 -4.49 -3.74
CA THR A 56 -11.26 -4.82 -2.77
C THR A 56 -10.87 -3.57 -1.98
N VAL A 57 -10.94 -3.70 -0.66
CA VAL A 57 -10.37 -2.74 0.29
C VAL A 57 -9.12 -3.37 0.89
N ARG A 58 -8.03 -2.61 0.89
CA ARG A 58 -6.77 -2.98 1.53
C ARG A 58 -6.53 -2.09 2.73
N ILE A 59 -6.05 -2.68 3.81
CA ILE A 59 -5.59 -1.95 4.99
C ILE A 59 -4.17 -2.42 5.27
N ASP A 60 -3.20 -1.51 5.13
CA ASP A 60 -1.78 -1.77 5.27
C ASP A 60 -1.23 -1.07 6.51
N PHE A 61 -0.42 -1.78 7.29
CA PHE A 61 0.25 -1.28 8.49
C PHE A 61 1.77 -1.38 8.31
N PRO A 62 2.42 -0.35 7.76
CA PRO A 62 3.87 -0.29 7.68
C PRO A 62 4.44 -0.05 9.07
N PHE A 63 5.11 -1.06 9.62
CA PHE A 63 5.71 -1.02 10.96
C PHE A 63 7.13 -0.49 10.93
N VAL A 64 7.85 -0.66 9.83
CA VAL A 64 9.23 -0.23 9.67
C VAL A 64 9.33 0.61 8.41
N ILE A 65 9.89 1.82 8.53
CA ILE A 65 10.24 2.67 7.39
C ILE A 65 11.67 3.15 7.54
N ASN A 66 12.41 3.27 6.44
CA ASN A 66 13.81 3.72 6.49
C ASN A 66 13.99 5.25 6.48
N ARG A 67 12.92 6.00 6.15
CA ARG A 67 12.94 7.46 6.04
C ARG A 67 11.73 8.04 6.74
N THR A 68 11.98 8.65 7.87
CA THR A 68 10.94 9.16 8.76
C THR A 68 10.56 10.61 8.36
N PRO A 69 9.28 10.99 8.49
CA PRO A 69 8.88 12.39 8.33
C PRO A 69 9.60 13.26 9.37
N ASN A 70 9.94 14.50 9.02
CA ASN A 70 10.64 15.43 9.92
C ASN A 70 9.94 15.66 11.28
N VAL A 71 8.65 15.32 11.37
CA VAL A 71 7.79 15.50 12.55
C VAL A 71 7.58 14.23 13.39
N SER A 72 8.01 13.05 12.92
CA SER A 72 7.98 11.79 13.66
C SER A 72 9.22 10.98 13.26
N PRO A 73 10.35 11.13 13.98
CA PRO A 73 11.65 10.58 13.58
C PRO A 73 11.76 9.07 13.82
N ASP A 74 10.70 8.42 14.31
CA ASP A 74 10.73 7.00 14.68
C ASP A 74 10.61 6.10 13.45
N TYR A 75 11.67 5.29 13.25
CA TYR A 75 11.76 4.30 12.17
C TYR A 75 10.74 3.17 12.34
N ALA A 76 10.26 2.95 13.56
CA ALA A 76 9.14 2.07 13.88
C ALA A 76 8.02 2.87 14.54
N ASP A 77 6.86 2.92 13.88
CA ASP A 77 5.71 3.71 14.34
C ASP A 77 4.42 3.03 13.87
N PHE A 78 3.31 3.27 14.57
CA PHE A 78 2.01 2.74 14.18
C PHE A 78 1.39 3.61 13.09
N ARG A 79 1.62 3.22 11.84
CA ARG A 79 1.06 3.88 10.65
C ARG A 79 0.06 2.94 9.99
N TRP A 80 -0.96 3.52 9.34
CA TRP A 80 -1.97 2.77 8.62
C TRP A 80 -2.32 3.46 7.30
N VAL A 81 -2.55 2.65 6.27
CA VAL A 81 -2.93 3.11 4.93
C VAL A 81 -4.15 2.30 4.48
N VAL A 82 -5.20 2.99 4.02
CA VAL A 82 -6.37 2.35 3.44
C VAL A 82 -6.37 2.55 1.93
N GLY A 83 -6.21 1.45 1.20
CA GLY A 83 -6.30 1.41 -0.25
C GLY A 83 -7.70 0.99 -0.68
N VAL A 84 -8.37 1.83 -1.47
CA VAL A 84 -9.65 1.47 -2.10
C VAL A 84 -9.39 1.15 -3.56
N GLY A 85 -9.33 -0.13 -3.88
CA GLY A 85 -9.10 -0.59 -5.24
C GLY A 85 -10.40 -0.65 -6.03
N ARG A 86 -10.50 0.11 -7.12
CA ARG A 86 -11.39 -0.25 -8.24
C ARG A 86 -10.62 -1.28 -9.07
N SER A 87 -10.94 -2.57 -8.93
CA SER A 87 -10.20 -3.64 -9.61
C SER A 87 -10.18 -3.37 -11.12
N PHE A 88 -8.97 -3.22 -11.67
CA PHE A 88 -8.67 -3.02 -13.09
C PHE A 88 -9.20 -4.20 -13.91
#